data_AF-A0A6N8DRS0-F1
#
_entry.id   AF-A0A6N8DRS0-F1
#
_cell.length_a   1.000
_cell.length_b   1.000
_cell.length_c   1.000
_cell.angle_alpha   90.00
_cell.angle_beta   90.00
_cell.angle_gamma   90.00
#
_symmetry.space_group_name_H-M   'P 1'
#
loop_
_entity.id
_entity.type
_entity.pdbx_description
1 polymer ?
#
loop_
_entity_poly.entity_id
_entity_poly.type
_entity_poly.pdbx_seq_one_letter_code
_entity_poly.pdbx_strand_id
1 'polypeptide(L)'
;MLPFLPTSSTTLAPKSPDDLTSWSEAPVCDRLFGLYSTAFSETDRARQAARLHWSCWRAYLRQLASQGRASRQALAHIIEESHVNPAVIDRADAVVVDELTDLVLHRYRRAPEQAKDYITRLVSAAAQVAQARAA
;
A
#
# COMPACT_ATOMS: atom_id res chain seq x y z
N MET A 1 38.60 -17.73 30.21
CA MET A 1 38.25 -16.42 29.63
C MET A 1 37.63 -16.71 28.27
N LEU A 2 36.30 -16.68 28.16
CA LEU A 2 35.55 -16.97 26.93
C LEU A 2 34.80 -15.70 26.50
N PRO A 3 34.76 -15.35 25.20
CA PRO A 3 34.09 -14.14 24.76
C PRO A 3 32.57 -14.33 24.73
N PHE A 4 31.87 -13.35 25.30
CA PHE A 4 30.42 -13.22 25.28
C PHE A 4 30.00 -12.70 23.89
N LEU A 5 29.24 -13.49 23.12
CA LEU A 5 28.62 -13.01 21.88
C LEU A 5 27.26 -12.37 22.22
N PRO A 6 27.00 -11.12 21.81
CA PRO A 6 25.67 -10.55 21.95
C PRO A 6 24.72 -11.18 20.92
N THR A 7 23.67 -11.83 21.42
CA THR A 7 22.52 -12.28 20.64
C THR A 7 21.83 -11.07 20.02
N SER A 8 21.92 -10.94 18.69
CA SER A 8 21.09 -9.98 17.94
C SER A 8 19.67 -10.53 17.84
N SER A 9 18.92 -10.44 18.94
CA SER A 9 17.47 -10.58 18.90
C SER A 9 16.93 -9.33 18.20
N THR A 10 16.65 -9.46 16.91
CA THR A 10 15.85 -8.47 16.19
C THR A 10 14.44 -8.52 16.78
N THR A 11 14.20 -7.72 17.81
CA THR A 11 12.86 -7.46 18.33
C THR A 11 12.11 -6.73 17.21
N LEU A 12 11.32 -7.46 16.42
CA LEU A 12 10.27 -6.86 15.62
C LEU A 12 9.39 -6.10 16.62
N ALA A 13 9.52 -4.77 16.65
CA ALA A 13 8.69 -3.93 17.49
C ALA A 13 7.22 -4.36 17.29
N PRO A 14 6.44 -4.56 18.37
CA PRO A 14 5.05 -4.92 18.23
C PRO A 14 4.39 -3.88 17.33
N LYS A 15 3.67 -4.34 16.29
CA LYS A 15 2.86 -3.47 15.43
C LYS A 15 2.04 -2.58 16.35
N SER A 16 2.31 -1.28 16.34
CA SER A 16 1.46 -0.34 17.07
C SER A 16 0.01 -0.60 16.64
N PRO A 17 -0.96 -0.72 17.56
CA PRO A 17 -2.37 -0.87 17.20
C PRO A 17 -2.90 0.30 16.33
N ASP A 18 -2.10 1.36 16.21
CA ASP A 18 -2.26 2.53 15.36
C ASP A 18 -1.53 2.42 14.00
N ASP A 19 -0.98 1.27 13.62
CA ASP A 19 -0.40 1.09 12.28
C ASP A 19 -1.51 1.16 11.23
N LEU A 20 -1.57 2.29 10.51
CA LEU A 20 -2.46 2.56 9.38
C LEU A 20 -2.65 1.34 8.49
N THR A 21 -1.56 0.64 8.19
CA THR A 21 -1.55 -0.49 7.26
C THR A 21 -2.26 -1.74 7.79
N SER A 22 -2.47 -1.87 9.10
CA SER A 22 -3.08 -3.06 9.70
C SER A 22 -4.61 -3.04 9.63
N TRP A 23 -5.24 -1.88 9.81
CA TRP A 23 -6.69 -1.74 9.79
C TRP A 23 -7.25 -1.29 8.44
N SER A 24 -6.40 -0.75 7.55
CA SER A 24 -6.83 -0.34 6.21
C SER A 24 -6.69 -1.42 5.14
N GLU A 25 -5.94 -2.51 5.40
CA GLU A 25 -5.61 -3.51 4.38
C GLU A 25 -6.84 -4.15 3.75
N ALA A 26 -7.77 -4.65 4.57
CA ALA A 26 -8.99 -5.29 4.09
C ALA A 26 -9.87 -4.35 3.22
N PRO A 27 -10.34 -3.19 3.73
CA PRO A 27 -11.20 -2.32 2.93
C PRO A 27 -10.52 -1.81 1.64
N VAL A 28 -9.23 -1.48 1.69
CA VAL A 28 -8.49 -1.04 0.50
C VAL A 28 -8.35 -2.18 -0.51
N CYS A 29 -8.03 -3.40 -0.07
CA CYS A 29 -7.95 -4.55 -0.96
C CYS A 29 -9.29 -4.88 -1.61
N ASP A 30 -10.40 -4.72 -0.88
CA ASP A 30 -11.75 -4.94 -1.42
C ASP A 30 -12.07 -3.92 -2.51
N ARG A 31 -11.78 -2.63 -2.30
CA ARG A 31 -11.93 -1.58 -3.32
C ARG A 31 -11.07 -1.83 -4.55
N LEU A 32 -9.80 -2.17 -4.34
CA LEU A 32 -8.87 -2.48 -5.42
C LEU A 32 -9.33 -3.69 -6.22
N PHE A 33 -9.76 -4.76 -5.55
CA PHE A 33 -10.29 -5.94 -6.23
C PHE A 33 -11.56 -5.62 -7.01
N GLY A 34 -12.46 -4.81 -6.44
CA GLY A 34 -13.63 -4.30 -7.15
C GLY A 34 -13.25 -3.57 -8.44
N LEU A 35 -12.24 -2.71 -8.41
CA LEU A 35 -11.75 -2.03 -9.62
C LEU A 35 -11.10 -3.01 -10.61
N TYR A 36 -10.15 -3.83 -10.17
CA TYR A 36 -9.41 -4.74 -11.05
C TYR A 36 -10.30 -5.83 -11.67
N SER A 37 -11.33 -6.29 -10.97
CA SER A 37 -12.27 -7.28 -11.51
C SER A 37 -13.08 -6.75 -12.70
N THR A 38 -13.18 -5.42 -12.88
CA THR A 38 -13.77 -4.82 -14.09
C THR A 38 -12.80 -4.76 -15.27
N ALA A 39 -11.50 -4.89 -15.01
CA ALA A 39 -10.45 -4.72 -16.02
C ALA A 39 -9.85 -6.06 -16.49
N PHE A 40 -9.79 -7.05 -15.60
CA PHE A 40 -9.27 -8.38 -15.88
C PHE A 40 -10.39 -9.35 -16.23
N SER A 41 -10.12 -10.25 -17.19
CA SER A 41 -10.99 -11.39 -17.49
C SER A 41 -10.89 -12.50 -16.43
N GLU A 42 -9.70 -12.70 -15.85
CA GLU A 42 -9.42 -13.71 -14.85
C GLU A 42 -9.49 -13.13 -13.43
N THR A 43 -10.41 -13.66 -12.62
CA THR A 43 -10.61 -13.23 -11.22
C THR A 43 -9.34 -13.37 -10.37
N ASP A 44 -8.55 -14.43 -10.58
CA ASP A 44 -7.32 -14.65 -9.81
C ASP A 44 -6.24 -13.62 -10.15
N ARG A 45 -6.13 -13.22 -11.42
CA ARG A 45 -5.23 -12.14 -11.86
C ARG A 45 -5.68 -10.80 -11.28
N ALA A 46 -6.99 -10.51 -11.26
CA ALA A 46 -7.53 -9.31 -10.62
C ALA A 46 -7.15 -9.25 -9.12
N ARG A 47 -7.27 -10.38 -8.41
CA ARG A 47 -6.91 -10.49 -7.00
C ARG A 47 -5.40 -10.34 -6.77
N GLN A 48 -4.58 -10.92 -7.65
CA GLN A 48 -3.13 -10.76 -7.60
C GLN A 48 -2.73 -9.30 -7.81
N ALA A 49 -3.32 -8.62 -8.80
CA ALA A 49 -3.10 -7.20 -9.05
C ALA A 49 -3.48 -6.34 -7.84
N ALA A 50 -4.64 -6.56 -7.24
CA ALA A 50 -5.07 -5.86 -6.02
C ALA A 50 -4.07 -6.01 -4.87
N ARG A 51 -3.58 -7.23 -4.62
CA ARG A 51 -2.61 -7.52 -3.56
C ARG A 51 -1.24 -6.88 -3.79
N LEU A 52 -0.74 -6.91 -5.03
CA LEU A 52 0.53 -6.26 -5.39
C LEU A 52 0.40 -4.73 -5.29
N HIS A 53 -0.73 -4.19 -5.71
CA HIS A 53 -1.01 -2.77 -5.59
C HIS A 53 -1.06 -2.33 -4.13
N TRP A 54 -1.75 -3.07 -3.26
CA TRP A 54 -1.71 -2.80 -1.81
C TRP A 54 -0.31 -2.98 -1.23
N SER A 55 0.44 -4.01 -1.64
CA SER A 55 1.82 -4.23 -1.17
C SER A 55 2.74 -3.06 -1.51
N CYS A 56 2.58 -2.49 -2.71
CA CYS A 56 3.26 -1.27 -3.15
C CYS A 56 2.96 -0.10 -2.20
N TRP A 57 1.67 0.21 -1.99
CA TRP A 57 1.25 1.30 -1.10
C TRP A 57 1.69 1.09 0.35
N ARG A 58 1.52 -0.12 0.88
CA ARG A 58 1.95 -0.49 2.23
C ARG A 58 3.45 -0.27 2.43
N ALA A 59 4.26 -0.59 1.43
CA ALA A 59 5.70 -0.36 1.50
C ALA A 59 6.03 1.14 1.58
N TYR A 60 5.41 1.99 0.77
CA TYR A 60 5.62 3.45 0.83
C TYR A 60 5.12 4.08 2.12
N LEU A 61 3.96 3.65 2.62
CA LEU A 61 3.44 4.08 3.93
C LEU A 61 4.40 3.72 5.08
N ARG A 62 5.21 2.68 4.91
CA ARG A 62 6.24 2.22 5.86
C ARG A 62 7.65 2.71 5.53
N GLN A 63 7.81 3.60 4.55
CA GLN A 63 9.10 4.14 4.12
C GLN A 63 10.07 3.06 3.58
N LEU A 64 9.53 2.01 2.94
CA LEU A 64 10.28 0.89 2.35
C LEU A 64 10.31 1.01 0.81
N ALA A 65 10.91 2.08 0.29
CA ALA A 65 10.81 2.46 -1.13
C ALA A 65 11.28 1.38 -2.11
N SER A 66 12.31 0.58 -1.79
CA SER A 66 12.77 -0.51 -2.66
C SER A 66 11.72 -1.62 -2.81
N GLN A 67 11.03 -1.97 -1.73
CA GLN A 67 9.94 -2.96 -1.76
C GLN A 67 8.72 -2.40 -2.49
N GLY A 68 8.46 -1.11 -2.35
CA GLY A 68 7.41 -0.40 -3.09
C GLY A 68 7.64 -0.47 -4.60
N ARG A 69 8.85 -0.14 -5.06
CA ARG A 69 9.23 -0.25 -6.47
C ARG A 69 9.14 -1.67 -7.01
N ALA A 70 9.64 -2.66 -6.27
CA ALA A 70 9.56 -4.06 -6.67
C ALA A 70 8.10 -4.53 -6.83
N SER A 71 7.22 -4.16 -5.90
CA SER A 71 5.78 -4.47 -5.99
C SER A 71 5.12 -3.76 -7.17
N ARG A 72 5.49 -2.51 -7.44
CA ARG A 72 4.98 -1.73 -8.58
C ARG A 72 5.40 -2.34 -9.91
N GLN A 73 6.65 -2.78 -10.03
CA GLN A 73 7.17 -3.46 -11.22
C GLN A 73 6.44 -4.80 -11.44
N ALA A 74 6.25 -5.60 -10.40
CA ALA A 74 5.51 -6.85 -10.49
C ALA A 74 4.05 -6.63 -10.91
N LEU A 75 3.40 -5.57 -10.40
CA LEU A 75 2.06 -5.17 -10.83
C LEU A 75 2.03 -4.78 -12.31
N ALA A 76 2.95 -3.92 -12.75
CA ALA A 76 3.03 -3.48 -14.14
C ALA A 76 3.22 -4.66 -15.09
N HIS A 77 4.04 -5.63 -14.71
CA HIS A 77 4.26 -6.85 -15.48
C HIS A 77 2.98 -7.66 -15.68
N ILE A 78 2.19 -7.88 -14.62
CA ILE A 78 0.92 -8.63 -14.74
C ILE A 78 -0.11 -7.88 -15.60
N ILE A 79 -0.14 -6.55 -15.50
CA ILE A 79 -1.01 -5.71 -16.30
C ILE A 79 -0.66 -5.83 -17.78
N GLU A 80 0.64 -5.80 -18.11
CA GLU A 80 1.16 -6.00 -19.46
C GLU A 80 0.85 -7.40 -19.99
N GLU A 81 1.17 -8.46 -19.24
CA GLU A 81 0.89 -9.87 -19.60
C GLU A 81 -0.59 -10.12 -19.88
N SER A 82 -1.47 -9.43 -19.15
CA SER A 82 -2.92 -9.59 -19.27
C SER A 82 -3.56 -8.65 -20.29
N HIS A 83 -2.74 -7.89 -21.03
CA HIS A 83 -3.19 -6.89 -22.01
C HIS A 83 -4.18 -5.86 -21.44
N VAL A 84 -4.08 -5.57 -20.14
CA VAL A 84 -4.92 -4.59 -19.46
C VAL A 84 -4.34 -3.19 -19.68
N ASN A 85 -5.20 -2.20 -19.92
CA ASN A 85 -4.74 -0.83 -20.10
C ASN A 85 -3.99 -0.34 -18.83
N PRO A 86 -2.72 0.10 -18.94
CA PRO A 86 -1.91 0.51 -17.79
C PRO A 86 -2.49 1.70 -17.02
N ALA A 87 -3.35 2.52 -17.63
CA ALA A 87 -4.06 3.60 -16.95
C ALA A 87 -5.01 3.12 -15.84
N VAL A 88 -5.31 1.81 -15.76
CA VAL A 88 -6.02 1.24 -14.60
C VAL A 88 -5.21 1.40 -13.32
N ILE A 89 -3.88 1.41 -13.41
CA ILE A 89 -3.02 1.53 -12.25
C ILE A 89 -3.14 2.93 -11.64
N ASP A 90 -3.14 3.99 -12.46
CA ASP A 90 -3.33 5.37 -11.97
C ASP A 90 -4.72 5.55 -11.33
N ARG A 91 -5.77 4.93 -11.93
CA ARG A 91 -7.11 4.92 -11.33
C ARG A 91 -7.13 4.19 -9.99
N ALA A 92 -6.41 3.07 -9.89
CA ALA A 92 -6.28 2.32 -8.65
C ALA A 92 -5.53 3.11 -7.57
N ASP A 93 -4.49 3.87 -7.94
CA ASP A 93 -3.78 4.75 -7.01
C ASP A 93 -4.72 5.80 -6.40
N ALA A 94 -5.59 6.42 -7.22
CA ALA A 94 -6.61 7.35 -6.73
C ALA A 94 -7.58 6.69 -5.75
N VAL A 95 -8.05 5.47 -6.07
CA VAL A 95 -8.93 4.69 -5.17
C VAL A 95 -8.27 4.44 -3.81
N VAL A 96 -6.97 4.14 -3.77
CA VAL A 96 -6.25 3.94 -2.51
C VAL A 96 -6.20 5.24 -1.70
N VAL A 97 -5.90 6.37 -2.34
CA VAL A 97 -5.86 7.67 -1.66
C VAL A 97 -7.21 8.03 -1.08
N ASP A 98 -8.28 7.91 -1.86
CA ASP A 98 -9.64 8.25 -1.43
C ASP A 98 -10.08 7.36 -0.26
N GLU A 99 -9.95 6.04 -0.40
CA GLU A 99 -10.35 5.09 0.65
C GLU A 99 -9.53 5.27 1.93
N LEU A 100 -8.20 5.45 1.84
CA LEU A 100 -7.37 5.71 3.02
C LEU A 100 -7.74 7.04 3.70
N THR A 101 -8.05 8.07 2.92
CA THR A 101 -8.48 9.38 3.45
C THR A 101 -9.79 9.22 4.22
N ASP A 102 -10.79 8.58 3.62
CA ASP A 102 -12.10 8.37 4.23
C ASP A 102 -11.99 7.55 5.52
N LEU A 103 -11.20 6.47 5.51
CA LEU A 103 -11.01 5.64 6.70
C LEU A 103 -10.31 6.40 7.84
N VAL A 104 -9.28 7.20 7.53
CA VAL A 104 -8.58 8.04 8.53
C VAL A 104 -9.54 9.05 9.12
N LEU A 105 -10.28 9.79 8.29
CA LEU A 105 -11.22 10.82 8.74
C LEU A 105 -12.35 10.22 9.58
N HIS A 106 -12.86 9.04 9.18
CA HIS A 106 -13.88 8.34 9.95
C HIS A 106 -13.36 7.86 11.31
N ARG A 107 -12.19 7.20 11.33
CA ARG A 107 -11.58 6.63 12.53
C ARG A 107 -11.20 7.70 13.56
N TYR A 108 -10.61 8.80 13.09
CA TYR A 108 -10.12 9.88 13.96
C TYR A 108 -11.03 11.12 13.94
N ARG A 109 -12.33 10.94 13.68
CA ARG A 109 -13.33 12.04 13.65
C ARG A 109 -13.38 12.91 14.92
N ARG A 110 -13.01 12.35 16.08
CA ARG A 110 -12.95 13.04 17.38
C ARG A 110 -11.52 13.44 17.79
N ALA A 111 -10.55 13.21 16.91
CA ALA A 111 -9.12 13.26 17.18
C ALA A 111 -8.39 13.87 15.96
N PRO A 112 -8.71 15.13 15.60
CA PRO A 112 -8.32 15.71 14.31
C PRO A 112 -6.80 15.88 14.14
N GLU A 113 -6.05 16.07 15.23
CA GLU A 113 -4.58 16.13 15.14
C GLU A 113 -3.99 14.77 14.75
N GLN A 114 -4.49 13.67 15.31
CA GLN A 114 -4.10 12.33 14.85
C GLN A 114 -4.47 12.11 13.38
N ALA A 115 -5.66 12.57 12.95
CA ALA A 115 -6.06 12.48 11.54
C ALA A 115 -5.05 13.19 10.63
N LYS A 116 -4.63 14.41 10.98
CA LYS A 116 -3.63 15.19 10.22
C LYS A 116 -2.29 14.46 10.09
N ASP A 117 -1.83 13.80 11.15
CA ASP A 117 -0.58 13.03 11.11
C ASP A 117 -0.66 11.88 10.09
N TYR A 118 -1.77 11.13 10.07
CA TYR A 118 -1.97 10.06 9.08
C TYR A 118 -2.14 10.59 7.66
N ILE A 119 -2.88 11.68 7.48
CA ILE A 119 -3.02 12.32 6.16
C ILE A 119 -1.66 12.81 5.66
N THR A 120 -0.81 13.38 6.53
CA THR A 120 0.55 13.79 6.16
C THR A 120 1.39 12.61 5.69
N ARG A 121 1.31 11.46 6.38
CA ARG A 121 1.97 10.21 5.95
C ARG A 121 1.43 9.71 4.61
N LEU A 122 0.11 9.78 4.40
CA LEU A 122 -0.54 9.40 3.15
C LEU A 122 -0.06 10.28 1.98
N VAL A 123 -0.02 11.60 2.16
CA VAL A 123 0.49 12.54 1.15
C VAL A 123 1.96 12.25 0.82
N SER A 124 2.80 11.98 1.81
CA SER A 124 4.19 11.57 1.58
C SER A 124 4.30 10.28 0.77
N ALA A 125 3.48 9.27 1.08
CA ALA A 125 3.46 8.02 0.31
C ALA A 125 2.94 8.23 -1.12
N ALA A 126 1.89 9.03 -1.31
CA ALA A 126 1.35 9.35 -2.63
C ALA A 126 2.39 10.08 -3.50
N ALA A 127 3.16 11.00 -2.92
CA ALA A 127 4.27 11.65 -3.62
C ALA A 127 5.34 10.65 -4.06
N GLN A 128 5.70 9.67 -3.21
CA GLN A 128 6.66 8.61 -3.56
C GLN A 128 6.13 7.69 -4.67
N VAL A 129 4.85 7.32 -4.62
CA VAL A 129 4.19 6.53 -5.70
C VAL A 129 4.23 7.29 -7.02
N ALA A 130 3.90 8.59 -7.01
CA ALA A 130 3.94 9.44 -8.19
C ALA A 130 5.36 9.62 -8.75
N GLN A 131 6.37 9.72 -7.91
CA GLN A 131 7.78 9.77 -8.33
C GLN A 131 8.24 8.45 -8.94
N ALA A 132 7.86 7.31 -8.35
CA ALA A 132 8.19 6.00 -8.87
C ALA A 132 7.57 5.69 -10.25
N ARG A 133 6.57 6.47 -10.67
CA ARG A 133 6.01 6.44 -12.03
C ARG A 133 6.89 7.19 -13.04
N ALA A 134 7.59 8.23 -12.61
CA ALA A 134 8.37 9.11 -13.49
C ALA A 134 9.82 8.63 -13.70
N ALA A 135 10.25 7.60 -12.96
CA ALA A 135 11.58 6.99 -13.01
C ALA A 135 11.54 5.69 -13.83
#